data_AF-A0A6V8EAD2-F1
#
_entry.id   AF-A0A6V8EAD2-F1
#
_cell.length_a   1.000
_cell.length_b   1.000
_cell.length_c   1.000
_cell.angle_alpha   90.00
_cell.angle_beta   90.00
_cell.angle_gamma   90.00
#
_symmetry.space_group_name_H-M   'P 1'
#
loop_
_entity.id
_entity.type
_entity.pdbx_description
1 polymer ?
#
loop_
_entity_poly.entity_id
_entity_poly.type
_entity_poly.pdbx_seq_one_letter_code
_entity_poly.pdbx_strand_id
1 'polypeptide(L)'
;MELNTLEYCHTGNGMADLGKAEKSEHSKPVKSSVNDSSEGLDDEGKSISETVKNIGSKSMKQIGKWNNESFLYAFDKQLISFGIRLLLFLPGFAVLAYFGAWAYSSNSPSWWVDFIEPTIGQSFSSILVVLVFVILLGYILSLALHRHRVNLTIKSFEEQVKSAQSKHLSIKSLHGYEPLKDSIKRSVTKHFFSLMCALLAIFSLSAIAFYGIQTDMGKYLLALSFSLTVLSMGQHIATRSSSFNMAERTGLLNAYSSPIHPSTLDMVFSDLVKSQLDPLLKSEYEAFVVELEANVKRGTDPRFAREKMMMTLYKH
;
A
#
# COMPACT_ATOMS: atom_id res chain seq x y z
N MET A 1 -28.57 -31.12 46.15
CA MET A 1 -28.25 -31.65 44.81
C MET A 1 -27.38 -30.61 44.13
N GLU A 2 -26.12 -30.55 44.51
CA GLU A 2 -25.02 -31.48 44.11
C GLU A 2 -24.33 -30.88 42.87
N LEU A 3 -23.04 -30.51 42.95
CA LEU A 3 -21.87 -31.39 43.11
C LEU A 3 -21.79 -32.32 41.86
N ASN A 4 -20.66 -32.52 41.18
CA ASN A 4 -19.26 -32.28 41.54
C ASN A 4 -18.37 -32.51 40.28
N THR A 5 -17.20 -31.86 40.10
CA THR A 5 -15.82 -32.45 40.23
C THR A 5 -15.43 -33.60 39.28
N LEU A 6 -14.15 -33.91 38.95
CA LEU A 6 -12.80 -33.36 39.20
C LEU A 6 -11.81 -34.07 38.24
N GLU A 7 -10.58 -33.53 38.10
CA GLU A 7 -9.29 -34.28 37.93
C GLU A 7 -9.17 -35.30 36.77
N TYR A 8 -8.09 -36.08 36.53
CA TYR A 8 -6.76 -36.32 37.17
C TYR A 8 -5.64 -36.36 36.08
N CYS A 9 -4.37 -36.60 36.42
CA CYS A 9 -3.35 -35.62 36.85
C CYS A 9 -1.95 -36.25 36.58
N HIS A 10 -0.86 -35.62 37.06
CA HIS A 10 0.49 -36.23 37.21
C HIS A 10 1.24 -36.59 35.91
N THR A 11 2.57 -36.77 35.83
CA THR A 11 3.76 -36.74 36.75
C THR A 11 4.96 -36.37 35.83
N GLY A 12 6.16 -35.93 36.22
CA GLY A 12 6.86 -35.93 37.50
C GLY A 12 8.28 -36.49 37.33
N ASN A 13 9.29 -35.74 37.81
CA ASN A 13 10.66 -36.19 38.16
C ASN A 13 11.64 -36.59 37.04
N GLY A 14 12.95 -36.42 37.29
CA GLY A 14 14.04 -36.92 36.41
C GLY A 14 15.29 -36.04 36.38
N MET A 15 16.32 -36.40 37.16
CA MET A 15 17.63 -35.74 37.27
C MET A 15 18.74 -36.72 36.85
N ALA A 16 19.97 -36.23 36.62
CA ALA A 16 21.20 -36.98 36.29
C ALA A 16 21.30 -37.54 34.84
N ASP A 17 22.48 -37.88 34.29
CA ASP A 17 23.90 -37.42 34.41
C ASP A 17 24.70 -38.19 33.33
N LEU A 18 25.97 -37.82 33.07
CA LEU A 18 27.02 -38.60 32.39
C LEU A 18 26.86 -38.95 30.88
N GLY A 19 27.97 -38.86 30.15
CA GLY A 19 28.12 -39.44 28.80
C GLY A 19 29.31 -38.87 28.02
N LYS A 20 30.33 -39.69 27.75
CA LYS A 20 31.63 -39.29 27.16
C LYS A 20 31.96 -40.15 25.94
N ALA A 21 32.87 -39.67 25.07
CA ALA A 21 33.57 -40.42 24.00
C ALA A 21 32.73 -40.73 22.72
N GLU A 22 33.29 -41.02 21.52
CA GLU A 22 34.71 -41.05 21.08
C GLU A 22 34.89 -40.74 19.55
N LYS A 23 36.16 -40.65 19.14
CA LYS A 23 36.82 -40.47 17.82
C LYS A 23 36.21 -41.14 16.56
N SER A 24 36.53 -40.55 15.39
CA SER A 24 37.49 -41.07 14.37
C SER A 24 37.79 -39.93 13.37
N GLU A 25 39.05 -39.61 13.02
CA GLU A 25 39.94 -40.26 12.03
C GLU A 25 39.40 -40.31 10.59
N HIS A 26 40.15 -40.10 9.49
CA HIS A 26 41.55 -39.68 9.28
C HIS A 26 41.74 -39.33 7.78
N SER A 27 42.52 -38.29 7.42
CA SER A 27 43.39 -38.27 6.20
C SER A 27 44.13 -36.94 5.95
N LYS A 28 45.47 -37.04 5.85
CA LYS A 28 46.45 -36.11 5.23
C LYS A 28 46.80 -36.65 3.83
N PRO A 29 47.46 -35.95 2.86
CA PRO A 29 48.68 -35.10 2.95
C PRO A 29 48.51 -33.67 2.33
N VAL A 30 49.27 -32.60 2.66
CA VAL A 30 50.74 -32.32 2.69
C VAL A 30 51.36 -32.05 1.30
N LYS A 31 51.51 -30.74 0.97
CA LYS A 31 52.73 -29.96 0.52
C LYS A 31 53.62 -30.50 -0.63
N SER A 32 54.33 -29.70 -1.46
CA SER A 32 54.40 -28.23 -1.71
C SER A 32 55.44 -27.87 -2.81
N SER A 33 55.19 -26.83 -3.62
CA SER A 33 56.16 -25.96 -4.35
C SER A 33 55.35 -24.82 -5.04
N VAL A 34 55.64 -23.50 -4.99
CA VAL A 34 56.87 -22.69 -5.28
C VAL A 34 57.19 -22.77 -6.80
N ASN A 35 57.19 -21.69 -7.62
CA ASN A 35 57.37 -20.25 -7.36
C ASN A 35 56.70 -19.31 -8.41
N ASP A 36 56.72 -18.00 -8.10
CA ASP A 36 56.80 -16.81 -9.00
C ASP A 36 55.65 -16.34 -9.94
N SER A 37 55.15 -15.14 -9.58
CA SER A 37 55.14 -13.91 -10.39
C SER A 37 54.36 -13.80 -11.72
N SER A 38 53.15 -13.25 -11.62
CA SER A 38 52.60 -12.32 -12.62
C SER A 38 51.59 -11.35 -11.98
N GLU A 39 52.05 -10.15 -11.60
CA GLU A 39 51.18 -9.01 -11.30
C GLU A 39 50.39 -8.62 -12.57
N GLY A 40 49.07 -8.35 -12.46
CA GLY A 40 48.32 -7.82 -13.61
C GLY A 40 46.81 -8.09 -13.71
N LEU A 41 46.12 -8.61 -12.69
CA LEU A 41 44.65 -8.86 -12.77
C LEU A 41 43.82 -8.39 -11.55
N ASP A 42 44.44 -7.79 -10.53
CA ASP A 42 43.77 -7.58 -9.23
C ASP A 42 43.00 -6.24 -9.11
N ASP A 43 43.20 -5.31 -10.04
CA ASP A 43 42.71 -3.93 -9.91
C ASP A 43 41.30 -3.73 -10.50
N GLU A 44 40.98 -4.35 -11.65
CA GLU A 44 39.59 -4.38 -12.16
C GLU A 44 38.65 -5.13 -11.20
N GLY A 45 39.10 -6.25 -10.62
CA GLY A 45 38.28 -7.03 -9.69
C GLY A 45 37.87 -6.23 -8.43
N LYS A 46 38.77 -5.37 -7.93
CA LYS A 46 38.46 -4.43 -6.84
C LYS A 46 37.51 -3.32 -7.31
N SER A 47 37.81 -2.68 -8.44
CA SER A 47 36.97 -1.61 -9.01
C SER A 47 35.52 -2.05 -9.24
N ILE A 48 35.32 -3.27 -9.79
CA ILE A 48 33.99 -3.84 -10.02
C ILE A 48 33.31 -4.21 -8.68
N SER A 49 34.04 -4.81 -7.74
CA SER A 49 33.52 -5.17 -6.40
C SER A 49 33.08 -3.94 -5.59
N GLU A 50 33.86 -2.86 -5.63
CA GLU A 50 33.51 -1.59 -5.01
C GLU A 50 32.33 -0.91 -5.73
N THR A 51 32.30 -0.94 -7.06
CA THR A 51 31.17 -0.44 -7.85
C THR A 51 29.87 -1.19 -7.52
N VAL A 52 29.90 -2.52 -7.45
CA VAL A 52 28.74 -3.35 -7.07
C VAL A 52 28.31 -3.09 -5.61
N LYS A 53 29.25 -2.94 -4.67
CA LYS A 53 28.92 -2.54 -3.27
C LYS A 53 28.36 -1.12 -3.18
N ASN A 54 28.84 -0.18 -3.99
CA ASN A 54 28.35 1.20 -4.02
C ASN A 54 26.95 1.27 -4.65
N ILE A 55 26.69 0.51 -5.72
CA ILE A 55 25.35 0.33 -6.31
C ILE A 55 24.41 -0.34 -5.30
N GLY A 56 24.83 -1.44 -4.64
CA GLY A 56 24.05 -2.16 -3.65
C GLY A 56 23.67 -1.29 -2.44
N SER A 57 24.62 -0.51 -1.92
CA SER A 57 24.37 0.39 -0.78
C SER A 57 23.58 1.64 -1.16
N LYS A 58 23.74 2.20 -2.37
CA LYS A 58 22.86 3.26 -2.90
C LYS A 58 21.43 2.75 -3.11
N SER A 59 21.28 1.57 -3.71
CA SER A 59 19.98 0.90 -3.90
C SER A 59 19.30 0.63 -2.56
N MET A 60 20.02 0.08 -1.57
CA MET A 60 19.49 -0.17 -0.22
C MET A 60 19.09 1.12 0.51
N LYS A 61 19.85 2.22 0.36
CA LYS A 61 19.46 3.56 0.86
C LYS A 61 18.22 4.11 0.13
N GLN A 62 18.10 3.89 -1.19
CA GLN A 62 16.89 4.22 -1.94
C GLN A 62 15.69 3.40 -1.44
N ILE A 63 15.83 2.09 -1.25
CA ILE A 63 14.79 1.19 -0.73
C ILE A 63 14.33 1.64 0.66
N GLY A 64 15.25 2.04 1.54
CA GLY A 64 14.91 2.67 2.82
C GLY A 64 14.06 3.94 2.66
N LYS A 65 14.35 4.76 1.64
CA LYS A 65 13.53 5.96 1.31
C LYS A 65 12.14 5.59 0.77
N TRP A 66 11.99 4.45 0.08
CA TRP A 66 10.69 3.86 -0.33
C TRP A 66 9.94 3.18 0.84
N ASN A 67 10.49 3.17 2.06
CA ASN A 67 9.82 2.74 3.28
C ASN A 67 9.33 3.92 4.15
N ASN A 68 9.71 5.17 3.83
CA ASN A 68 9.26 6.35 4.56
C ASN A 68 7.86 6.77 4.10
N GLU A 69 6.84 6.55 4.95
CA GLU A 69 5.44 6.92 4.68
C GLU A 69 5.32 8.40 4.29
N SER A 70 6.07 9.31 4.90
CA SER A 70 6.06 10.75 4.58
C SER A 70 6.58 11.10 3.18
N PHE A 71 7.63 10.42 2.68
CA PHE A 71 8.16 10.65 1.33
C PHE A 71 7.20 10.11 0.26
N LEU A 72 6.62 8.93 0.50
CA LEU A 72 5.63 8.34 -0.40
C LEU A 72 4.30 9.08 -0.35
N TYR A 73 3.89 9.57 0.81
CA TYR A 73 2.73 10.45 0.95
C TYR A 73 2.95 11.76 0.20
N ALA A 74 4.12 12.40 0.31
CA ALA A 74 4.42 13.61 -0.46
C ALA A 74 4.44 13.34 -1.98
N PHE A 75 5.01 12.23 -2.43
CA PHE A 75 5.09 11.87 -3.85
C PHE A 75 3.74 11.43 -4.44
N ASP A 76 2.95 10.63 -3.71
CA ASP A 76 1.58 10.28 -4.10
C ASP A 76 0.66 11.49 -4.01
N LYS A 77 0.81 12.37 -3.01
CA LYS A 77 0.13 13.68 -2.97
C LYS A 77 0.51 14.55 -4.17
N GLN A 78 1.75 14.47 -4.69
CA GLN A 78 2.09 15.09 -5.98
C GLN A 78 1.27 14.46 -7.13
N LEU A 79 1.18 13.13 -7.21
CA LEU A 79 0.47 12.39 -8.28
C LEU A 79 -1.08 12.48 -8.20
N ILE A 80 -1.64 12.63 -7.00
CA ILE A 80 -3.08 12.67 -6.70
C ILE A 80 -3.60 14.12 -6.58
N SER A 81 -2.76 15.05 -6.10
CA SER A 81 -3.16 16.42 -5.71
C SER A 81 -2.55 17.55 -6.55
N PHE A 82 -1.62 17.31 -7.48
CA PHE A 82 -1.43 18.31 -8.55
C PHE A 82 -2.68 18.33 -9.44
N GLY A 83 -3.07 19.53 -9.89
CA GLY A 83 -4.36 19.79 -10.54
C GLY A 83 -4.62 19.04 -11.85
N ILE A 84 -3.61 18.39 -12.43
CA ILE A 84 -3.78 17.41 -13.49
C ILE A 84 -3.97 16.05 -12.83
N ARG A 85 -5.19 15.52 -12.85
CA ARG A 85 -5.53 14.18 -12.36
C ARG A 85 -4.86 13.12 -13.24
N LEU A 86 -3.55 12.94 -13.12
CA LEU A 86 -2.74 12.17 -14.07
C LEU A 86 -3.23 10.72 -14.21
N LEU A 87 -3.56 10.10 -13.08
CA LEU A 87 -4.15 8.77 -12.98
C LEU A 87 -5.56 8.64 -13.61
N LEU A 88 -6.23 9.76 -13.90
CA LEU A 88 -7.51 9.84 -14.60
C LEU A 88 -7.35 10.28 -16.06
N PHE A 89 -6.32 11.06 -16.36
CA PHE A 89 -5.99 11.55 -17.70
C PHE A 89 -5.29 10.49 -18.56
N LEU A 90 -4.32 9.75 -18.02
CA LEU A 90 -3.63 8.66 -18.74
C LEU A 90 -4.60 7.62 -19.34
N PRO A 91 -5.50 6.98 -18.56
CA PRO A 91 -6.45 6.02 -19.12
C PRO A 91 -7.51 6.70 -20.00
N GLY A 92 -7.85 7.96 -19.76
CA GLY A 92 -8.71 8.74 -20.67
C GLY A 92 -8.08 8.97 -22.05
N PHE A 93 -6.78 9.25 -22.10
CA PHE A 93 -6.03 9.36 -23.35
C PHE A 93 -5.81 7.98 -24.01
N ALA A 94 -5.60 6.92 -23.21
CA ALA A 94 -5.56 5.54 -23.70
C ALA A 94 -6.86 5.17 -24.44
N VAL A 95 -8.03 5.54 -23.89
CA VAL A 95 -9.34 5.30 -24.51
C VAL A 95 -9.43 5.94 -25.91
N LEU A 96 -8.94 7.17 -26.08
CA LEU A 96 -8.90 7.82 -27.41
C LEU A 96 -7.98 7.07 -28.38
N ALA A 97 -6.80 6.65 -27.92
CA ALA A 97 -5.84 5.89 -28.74
C ALA A 97 -6.36 4.47 -29.08
N TYR A 98 -7.11 3.82 -28.18
CA TYR A 98 -7.83 2.58 -28.46
C TYR A 98 -8.87 2.77 -29.58
N PHE A 99 -9.68 3.83 -29.53
CA PHE A 99 -10.64 4.14 -30.59
C PHE A 99 -9.94 4.43 -31.93
N GLY A 100 -8.82 5.16 -31.91
CA GLY A 100 -8.01 5.39 -33.10
C GLY A 100 -7.44 4.10 -33.70
N ALA A 101 -6.88 3.23 -32.86
CA ALA A 101 -6.33 1.93 -33.29
C ALA A 101 -7.41 1.01 -33.87
N TRP A 102 -8.63 1.04 -33.32
CA TRP A 102 -9.77 0.27 -33.81
C TRP A 102 -10.34 0.83 -35.11
N ALA A 103 -10.55 2.15 -35.20
CA ALA A 103 -11.12 2.82 -36.39
C ALA A 103 -10.24 2.64 -37.64
N TYR A 104 -8.92 2.71 -37.48
CA TYR A 104 -7.94 2.50 -38.55
C TYR A 104 -7.33 1.09 -38.52
N SER A 105 -8.04 0.11 -37.94
CA SER A 105 -7.57 -1.28 -37.88
C SER A 105 -7.36 -1.86 -39.27
N SER A 106 -8.28 -1.61 -40.22
CA SER A 106 -8.23 -2.20 -41.58
C SER A 106 -7.49 -1.37 -42.62
N ASN A 107 -7.43 -0.04 -42.48
CA ASN A 107 -6.80 0.87 -43.45
C ASN A 107 -6.03 1.98 -42.72
N SER A 108 -4.77 2.22 -43.10
CA SER A 108 -4.01 3.40 -42.68
C SER A 108 -4.59 4.69 -43.31
N PRO A 109 -4.54 5.86 -42.64
CA PRO A 109 -4.78 7.15 -43.28
C PRO A 109 -3.79 7.40 -44.43
N SER A 110 -4.21 8.06 -45.52
CA SER A 110 -3.33 8.34 -46.67
C SER A 110 -2.04 9.06 -46.28
N TRP A 111 -2.14 10.13 -45.48
CA TRP A 111 -0.97 10.85 -44.97
C TRP A 111 0.01 9.99 -44.15
N TRP A 112 -0.46 8.88 -43.54
CA TRP A 112 0.44 7.95 -42.87
C TRP A 112 1.18 7.08 -43.89
N VAL A 113 0.46 6.55 -44.88
CA VAL A 113 0.99 5.72 -45.98
C VAL A 113 2.01 6.50 -46.82
N ASP A 114 1.73 7.78 -47.11
CA ASP A 114 2.54 8.59 -48.01
C ASP A 114 3.84 9.11 -47.36
N PHE A 115 3.82 9.40 -46.05
CA PHE A 115 4.94 10.08 -45.36
C PHE A 115 5.65 9.25 -44.29
N ILE A 116 4.97 8.32 -43.59
CA ILE A 116 5.51 7.69 -42.37
C ILE A 116 5.70 6.18 -42.53
N GLU A 117 4.74 5.49 -43.14
CA GLU A 117 4.79 4.06 -43.42
C GLU A 117 6.04 3.64 -44.24
N PRO A 118 6.56 4.42 -45.22
CA PRO A 118 7.77 4.07 -45.96
C PRO A 118 9.06 4.14 -45.12
N THR A 119 9.05 4.90 -44.02
CA THR A 119 10.21 5.06 -43.12
C THR A 119 10.16 4.08 -41.94
N ILE A 120 8.98 3.81 -41.40
CA ILE A 120 8.81 3.00 -40.17
C ILE A 120 8.39 1.55 -40.49
N GLY A 121 7.79 1.28 -41.65
CA GLY A 121 7.32 -0.05 -42.04
C GLY A 121 6.19 -0.61 -41.18
N GLN A 122 5.40 0.27 -40.55
CA GLN A 122 4.33 -0.09 -39.61
C GLN A 122 3.04 0.66 -39.92
N SER A 123 1.91 -0.06 -39.82
CA SER A 123 0.57 0.53 -39.98
C SER A 123 0.23 1.53 -38.86
N PHE A 124 -0.67 2.47 -39.16
CA PHE A 124 -1.12 3.45 -38.18
C PHE A 124 -1.78 2.82 -36.94
N SER A 125 -2.50 1.71 -37.11
CA SER A 125 -3.07 0.97 -35.96
C SER A 125 -1.97 0.36 -35.08
N SER A 126 -0.92 -0.22 -35.68
CA SER A 126 0.23 -0.79 -34.95
C SER A 126 0.88 0.24 -34.02
N ILE A 127 1.16 1.46 -34.52
CA ILE A 127 1.84 2.48 -33.70
C ILE A 127 0.93 2.98 -32.55
N LEU A 128 -0.39 3.05 -32.77
CA LEU A 128 -1.34 3.40 -31.71
C LEU A 128 -1.45 2.32 -30.64
N VAL A 129 -1.36 1.03 -30.99
CA VAL A 129 -1.27 -0.05 -29.99
C VAL A 129 0.00 0.06 -29.16
N VAL A 130 1.15 0.40 -29.77
CA VAL A 130 2.41 0.66 -29.04
C VAL A 130 2.30 1.90 -28.13
N LEU A 131 1.64 2.96 -28.59
CA LEU A 131 1.36 4.14 -27.76
C LEU A 131 0.48 3.78 -26.55
N VAL A 132 -0.59 3.02 -26.76
CA VAL A 132 -1.47 2.50 -25.68
C VAL A 132 -0.69 1.63 -24.70
N PHE A 133 0.25 0.80 -25.17
CA PHE A 133 1.13 -0.01 -24.30
C PHE A 133 1.95 0.85 -23.33
N VAL A 134 2.60 1.91 -23.84
CA VAL A 134 3.40 2.84 -23.02
C VAL A 134 2.52 3.59 -22.02
N ILE A 135 1.33 4.02 -22.44
CA ILE A 135 0.35 4.69 -21.56
C ILE A 135 -0.10 3.73 -20.44
N LEU A 136 -0.38 2.46 -20.75
CA LEU A 136 -0.77 1.44 -19.77
C LEU A 136 0.36 1.13 -18.78
N LEU A 137 1.63 1.10 -19.20
CA LEU A 137 2.76 0.96 -18.28
C LEU A 137 2.79 2.10 -17.25
N GLY A 138 2.62 3.34 -17.69
CA GLY A 138 2.53 4.51 -16.80
C GLY A 138 1.33 4.43 -15.83
N TYR A 139 0.18 3.96 -16.33
CA TYR A 139 -1.03 3.76 -15.52
C TYR A 139 -0.85 2.67 -14.46
N ILE A 140 -0.28 1.51 -14.83
CA ILE A 140 0.02 0.41 -13.90
C ILE A 140 1.04 0.83 -12.85
N LEU A 141 2.09 1.57 -13.24
CA LEU A 141 3.07 2.10 -12.29
C LEU A 141 2.41 3.04 -11.27
N SER A 142 1.53 3.93 -11.73
CA SER A 142 0.79 4.84 -10.84
C SER A 142 -0.17 4.09 -9.91
N LEU A 143 -0.89 3.07 -10.39
CA LEU A 143 -1.71 2.17 -9.55
C LEU A 143 -0.86 1.39 -8.53
N ALA A 144 0.32 0.91 -8.91
CA ALA A 144 1.21 0.16 -8.04
C ALA A 144 1.76 1.02 -6.90
N LEU A 145 2.17 2.27 -7.20
CA LEU A 145 2.59 3.26 -6.20
C LEU A 145 1.45 3.57 -5.22
N HIS A 146 0.25 3.82 -5.74
CA HIS A 146 -0.94 4.10 -4.93
C HIS A 146 -1.31 2.93 -4.01
N ARG A 147 -1.22 1.69 -4.52
CA ARG A 147 -1.39 0.46 -3.72
C ARG A 147 -0.32 0.30 -2.65
N HIS A 148 0.95 0.59 -2.96
CA HIS A 148 2.05 0.52 -1.99
C HIS A 148 1.83 1.48 -0.83
N ARG A 149 1.45 2.73 -1.11
CA ARG A 149 1.04 3.73 -0.11
C ARG A 149 -0.10 3.21 0.77
N VAL A 150 -1.20 2.75 0.17
CA VAL A 150 -2.36 2.17 0.90
C VAL A 150 -1.93 1.02 1.83
N ASN A 151 -1.04 0.15 1.37
CA ASN A 151 -0.53 -0.97 2.16
C ASN A 151 0.35 -0.52 3.34
N LEU A 152 1.12 0.57 3.21
CA LEU A 152 1.88 1.16 4.31
C LEU A 152 0.97 1.80 5.35
N THR A 153 -0.03 2.59 4.91
CA THR A 153 -1.03 3.20 5.79
C THR A 153 -1.78 2.17 6.64
N ILE A 154 -2.00 0.95 6.11
CA ILE A 154 -2.61 -0.16 6.85
C ILE A 154 -1.66 -0.77 7.88
N LYS A 155 -0.38 -0.99 7.53
CA LYS A 155 0.63 -1.45 8.48
C LYS A 155 0.79 -0.46 9.63
N SER A 156 0.87 0.83 9.32
CA SER A 156 0.91 1.94 10.28
C SER A 156 -0.30 1.91 11.22
N PHE A 157 -1.52 1.70 10.68
CA PHE A 157 -2.73 1.53 11.48
C PHE A 157 -2.68 0.28 12.39
N GLU A 158 -2.30 -0.88 11.87
CA GLU A 158 -2.19 -2.13 12.65
C GLU A 158 -1.13 -2.03 13.75
N GLU A 159 -0.01 -1.37 13.49
CA GLU A 159 1.05 -1.09 14.47
C GLU A 159 0.57 -0.13 15.56
N GLN A 160 -0.16 0.93 15.22
CA GLN A 160 -0.75 1.86 16.19
C GLN A 160 -1.81 1.19 17.06
N VAL A 161 -2.70 0.37 16.49
CA VAL A 161 -3.68 -0.44 17.23
C VAL A 161 -2.99 -1.44 18.16
N LYS A 162 -1.91 -2.09 17.71
CA LYS A 162 -1.11 -3.00 18.54
C LYS A 162 -0.39 -2.28 19.67
N SER A 163 0.15 -1.08 19.42
CA SER A 163 0.79 -0.23 20.42
C SER A 163 -0.21 0.21 21.50
N ALA A 164 -1.39 0.69 21.12
CA ALA A 164 -2.45 1.05 22.06
C ALA A 164 -2.93 -0.16 22.90
N GLN A 165 -3.11 -1.33 22.26
CA GLN A 165 -3.45 -2.57 22.97
C GLN A 165 -2.37 -2.97 23.99
N SER A 166 -1.08 -2.73 23.70
CA SER A 166 0.02 -2.98 24.66
C SER A 166 0.02 -1.99 25.84
N LYS A 167 -0.64 -0.84 25.71
CA LYS A 167 -0.92 0.12 26.80
C LYS A 167 -2.24 -0.18 27.54
N HIS A 168 -2.79 -1.39 27.38
CA HIS A 168 -4.11 -1.81 27.91
C HIS A 168 -5.32 -1.01 27.38
N LEU A 169 -5.19 -0.22 26.31
CA LEU A 169 -6.30 0.49 25.68
C LEU A 169 -7.03 -0.45 24.70
N SER A 170 -8.29 -0.79 24.99
CA SER A 170 -9.07 -1.77 24.23
C SER A 170 -9.69 -1.20 22.94
N ILE A 171 -8.86 -0.65 22.03
CA ILE A 171 -9.33 -0.01 20.79
C ILE A 171 -10.22 -0.92 19.93
N LYS A 172 -9.99 -2.23 19.93
CA LYS A 172 -10.86 -3.21 19.22
C LYS A 172 -12.30 -3.28 19.75
N SER A 173 -12.54 -2.83 20.98
CA SER A 173 -13.87 -2.74 21.60
C SER A 173 -14.55 -1.39 21.40
N LEU A 174 -13.84 -0.40 20.85
CA LEU A 174 -14.40 0.93 20.61
C LEU A 174 -15.39 0.89 19.44
N HIS A 175 -16.58 1.46 19.67
CA HIS A 175 -17.62 1.54 18.65
C HIS A 175 -17.10 2.26 17.39
N GLY A 176 -17.33 1.66 16.22
CA GLY A 176 -16.83 2.18 14.94
C GLY A 176 -15.47 1.64 14.49
N TYR A 177 -14.74 0.88 15.32
CA TYR A 177 -13.52 0.18 14.90
C TYR A 177 -13.78 -0.83 13.76
N GLU A 178 -14.79 -1.70 13.90
CA GLU A 178 -15.05 -2.75 12.91
C GLU A 178 -15.52 -2.17 11.54
N PRO A 179 -16.46 -1.20 11.48
CA PRO A 179 -16.79 -0.50 10.23
C PRO A 179 -15.60 0.21 9.57
N LEU A 180 -14.69 0.79 10.36
CA LEU A 180 -13.48 1.43 9.85
C LEU A 180 -12.52 0.40 9.24
N LYS A 181 -12.24 -0.68 9.97
CA LYS A 181 -11.41 -1.82 9.52
C LYS A 181 -11.97 -2.48 8.26
N ASP A 182 -13.28 -2.68 8.18
CA ASP A 182 -13.92 -3.25 7.00
C ASP A 182 -13.89 -2.29 5.80
N SER A 183 -14.05 -0.97 6.03
CA SER A 183 -13.91 0.04 4.97
C SER A 183 -12.49 0.07 4.40
N ILE A 184 -11.48 0.02 5.27
CA ILE A 184 -10.06 -0.10 4.90
C ILE A 184 -9.82 -1.38 4.08
N LYS A 185 -10.22 -2.55 4.60
CA LYS A 185 -10.05 -3.85 3.93
C LYS A 185 -10.76 -3.90 2.58
N ARG A 186 -11.98 -3.38 2.49
CA ARG A 186 -12.76 -3.28 1.24
C ARG A 186 -12.09 -2.37 0.22
N SER A 187 -11.42 -1.30 0.66
CA SER A 187 -10.63 -0.44 -0.21
C SER A 187 -9.44 -1.19 -0.82
N VAL A 188 -8.68 -1.95 -0.01
CA VAL A 188 -7.57 -2.79 -0.51
C VAL A 188 -8.04 -3.76 -1.59
N THR A 189 -9.14 -4.48 -1.36
CA THR A 189 -9.64 -5.47 -2.33
C THR A 189 -10.03 -4.82 -3.65
N LYS A 190 -10.66 -3.64 -3.63
CA LYS A 190 -10.97 -2.87 -4.85
C LYS A 190 -9.70 -2.40 -5.58
N HIS A 191 -8.71 -1.87 -4.87
CA HIS A 191 -7.42 -1.47 -5.46
C HIS A 191 -6.63 -2.66 -6.03
N PHE A 192 -6.67 -3.83 -5.37
CA PHE A 192 -6.11 -5.07 -5.89
C PHE A 192 -6.80 -5.51 -7.18
N PHE A 193 -8.13 -5.51 -7.21
CA PHE A 193 -8.91 -5.89 -8.38
C PHE A 193 -8.67 -4.93 -9.56
N SER A 194 -8.64 -3.62 -9.32
CA SER A 194 -8.29 -2.60 -10.32
C SER A 194 -6.90 -2.85 -10.94
N LEU A 195 -5.89 -3.16 -10.12
CA LEU A 195 -4.54 -3.50 -10.57
C LEU A 195 -4.53 -4.79 -11.41
N MET A 196 -5.24 -5.84 -10.96
CA MET A 196 -5.33 -7.10 -11.71
C MET A 196 -6.01 -6.92 -13.07
N CYS A 197 -7.07 -6.12 -13.17
CA CYS A 197 -7.65 -5.75 -14.47
C CYS A 197 -6.65 -5.02 -15.37
N ALA A 198 -5.83 -4.11 -14.83
CA ALA A 198 -4.81 -3.39 -15.61
C ALA A 198 -3.68 -4.33 -16.11
N LEU A 199 -3.24 -5.29 -15.28
CA LEU A 199 -2.26 -6.31 -15.68
C LEU A 199 -2.79 -7.24 -16.77
N LEU A 200 -4.05 -7.67 -16.66
CA LEU A 200 -4.69 -8.47 -17.69
C LEU A 200 -4.90 -7.66 -18.99
N ALA A 201 -5.16 -6.35 -18.90
CA ALA A 201 -5.26 -5.46 -20.06
C ALA A 201 -3.93 -5.38 -20.83
N ILE A 202 -2.80 -5.12 -20.13
CA ILE A 202 -1.49 -5.04 -20.79
C ILE A 202 -0.99 -6.40 -21.27
N PHE A 203 -1.33 -7.50 -20.59
CA PHE A 203 -1.04 -8.85 -21.05
C PHE A 203 -1.79 -9.16 -22.36
N SER A 204 -3.09 -8.83 -22.43
CA SER A 204 -3.88 -8.93 -23.66
C SER A 204 -3.33 -8.03 -24.77
N LEU A 205 -2.79 -6.85 -24.44
CA LEU A 205 -2.15 -5.96 -25.41
C LEU A 205 -0.82 -6.50 -25.93
N SER A 206 -0.03 -7.14 -25.05
CA SER A 206 1.22 -7.83 -25.41
C SER A 206 0.96 -8.99 -26.38
N ALA A 207 -0.15 -9.71 -26.22
CA ALA A 207 -0.57 -10.73 -27.18
C ALA A 207 -0.82 -10.15 -28.60
N ILE A 208 -1.33 -8.93 -28.72
CA ILE A 208 -1.52 -8.26 -30.03
C ILE A 208 -0.19 -8.07 -30.76
N ALA A 209 0.92 -7.85 -30.04
CA ALA A 209 2.24 -7.72 -30.64
C ALA A 209 2.74 -9.02 -31.31
N PHE A 210 2.26 -10.19 -30.88
CA PHE A 210 2.58 -11.48 -31.50
C PHE A 210 1.60 -11.86 -32.63
N TYR A 211 0.30 -11.63 -32.45
CA TYR A 211 -0.73 -12.02 -33.42
C TYR A 211 -0.99 -10.98 -34.53
N GLY A 212 -0.58 -9.72 -34.33
CA GLY A 212 -0.83 -8.61 -35.23
C GLY A 212 -2.27 -8.09 -35.18
N ILE A 213 -2.42 -6.75 -35.19
CA ILE A 213 -3.74 -6.10 -35.07
C ILE A 213 -4.67 -6.29 -36.29
N GLN A 214 -4.11 -6.70 -37.43
CA GLN A 214 -4.86 -6.95 -38.66
C GLN A 214 -5.73 -8.21 -38.59
N THR A 215 -5.36 -9.17 -37.72
CA THR A 215 -6.12 -10.41 -37.53
C THR A 215 -7.38 -10.16 -36.71
N ASP A 216 -8.43 -10.96 -36.92
CA ASP A 216 -9.66 -10.84 -36.12
C ASP A 216 -9.41 -11.16 -34.64
N MET A 217 -8.47 -12.07 -34.34
CA MET A 217 -7.99 -12.32 -32.98
C MET A 217 -7.34 -11.08 -32.36
N GLY A 218 -6.54 -10.33 -33.12
CA GLY A 218 -5.97 -9.05 -32.68
C GLY A 218 -7.05 -8.02 -32.34
N LYS A 219 -8.12 -7.93 -33.13
CA LYS A 219 -9.28 -7.05 -32.87
C LYS A 219 -10.02 -7.44 -31.59
N TYR A 220 -10.25 -8.74 -31.37
CA TYR A 220 -10.86 -9.23 -30.13
C TYR A 220 -9.98 -8.96 -28.90
N LEU A 221 -8.66 -9.14 -28.99
CA LEU A 221 -7.71 -8.79 -27.93
C LEU A 221 -7.64 -7.28 -27.65
N LEU A 222 -7.81 -6.43 -28.67
CA LEU A 222 -7.93 -4.98 -28.49
C LEU A 222 -9.22 -4.62 -27.74
N ALA A 223 -10.37 -5.19 -28.13
CA ALA A 223 -11.63 -4.97 -27.42
C ALA A 223 -11.61 -5.49 -25.97
N LEU A 224 -10.94 -6.62 -25.71
CA LEU A 224 -10.74 -7.20 -24.38
C LEU A 224 -9.88 -6.28 -23.50
N SER A 225 -8.71 -5.86 -23.99
CA SER A 225 -7.81 -4.96 -23.26
C SER A 225 -8.42 -3.59 -22.99
N PHE A 226 -9.18 -3.03 -23.95
CA PHE A 226 -10.00 -1.83 -23.75
C PHE A 226 -11.00 -2.02 -22.61
N SER A 227 -11.78 -3.10 -22.64
CA SER A 227 -12.80 -3.40 -21.62
C SER A 227 -12.19 -3.54 -20.22
N LEU A 228 -11.05 -4.22 -20.10
CA LEU A 228 -10.31 -4.35 -18.84
C LEU A 228 -9.70 -3.02 -18.36
N THR A 229 -9.25 -2.16 -19.27
CA THR A 229 -8.76 -0.81 -18.93
C THR A 229 -9.88 0.06 -18.37
N VAL A 230 -11.05 0.07 -19.02
CA VAL A 230 -12.23 0.79 -18.54
C VAL A 230 -12.72 0.24 -17.19
N LEU A 231 -12.74 -1.09 -17.02
CA LEU A 231 -13.11 -1.72 -15.76
C LEU A 231 -12.13 -1.38 -14.63
N SER A 232 -10.82 -1.48 -14.89
CA SER A 232 -9.77 -1.07 -13.95
C SER A 232 -9.95 0.38 -13.49
N MET A 233 -10.26 1.27 -14.45
CA MET A 233 -10.46 2.69 -14.20
C MET A 233 -11.74 2.98 -13.40
N GLY A 234 -12.85 2.32 -13.72
CA GLY A 234 -14.10 2.43 -12.96
C GLY A 234 -13.94 1.99 -11.50
N GLN A 235 -13.22 0.88 -11.28
CA GLN A 235 -12.92 0.38 -9.94
C GLN A 235 -12.02 1.34 -9.14
N HIS A 236 -11.07 2.02 -9.82
CA HIS A 236 -10.24 3.05 -9.21
C HIS A 236 -11.02 4.33 -8.85
N ILE A 237 -11.99 4.75 -9.66
CA ILE A 237 -12.88 5.87 -9.30
C ILE A 237 -13.71 5.51 -8.06
N ALA A 238 -14.21 4.26 -7.99
CA ALA A 238 -15.12 3.79 -6.94
C ALA A 238 -14.48 3.56 -5.55
N THR A 239 -13.17 3.82 -5.37
CA THR A 239 -12.52 3.89 -4.04
C THR A 239 -12.25 5.31 -3.57
N ARG A 240 -12.29 6.31 -4.47
CA ARG A 240 -11.90 7.71 -4.17
C ARG A 240 -12.77 8.39 -3.09
N SER A 241 -13.99 7.90 -2.85
CA SER A 241 -14.90 8.45 -1.84
C SER A 241 -14.48 8.17 -0.38
N SER A 242 -13.47 7.34 -0.15
CA SER A 242 -12.92 7.04 1.18
C SER A 242 -11.42 7.36 1.19
N SER A 243 -11.09 8.62 1.46
CA SER A 243 -9.71 9.03 1.69
C SER A 243 -9.33 8.75 3.15
N PHE A 244 -8.52 7.71 3.37
CA PHE A 244 -7.88 7.42 4.65
C PHE A 244 -6.36 7.67 4.53
N ASN A 245 -5.76 8.23 5.58
CA ASN A 245 -4.34 8.51 5.67
C ASN A 245 -3.88 8.32 7.12
N MET A 246 -2.66 7.83 7.36
CA MET A 246 -2.05 7.74 8.69
C MET A 246 -0.88 8.71 8.90
N ALA A 247 -0.40 9.36 7.82
CA ALA A 247 0.69 10.33 7.89
C ALA A 247 0.27 11.67 8.55
N GLU A 248 -1.03 11.94 8.65
CA GLU A 248 -1.60 13.11 9.33
C GLU A 248 -2.46 12.62 10.51
N ARG A 249 -2.33 13.26 11.69
CA ARG A 249 -3.01 12.89 12.95
C ARG A 249 -4.54 12.76 12.84
N THR A 250 -5.16 13.42 11.87
CA THR A 250 -6.61 13.42 11.60
C THR A 250 -6.98 12.69 10.31
N GLY A 251 -6.05 11.97 9.67
CA GLY A 251 -6.26 11.35 8.36
C GLY A 251 -7.27 10.18 8.35
N LEU A 252 -7.72 9.73 9.52
CA LEU A 252 -8.82 8.77 9.67
C LEU A 252 -10.20 9.41 9.80
N LEU A 253 -10.31 10.69 10.19
CA LEU A 253 -11.59 11.34 10.49
C LEU A 253 -12.53 11.31 9.28
N ASN A 254 -12.01 11.55 8.07
CA ASN A 254 -12.77 11.50 6.81
C ASN A 254 -13.35 10.12 6.46
N ALA A 255 -12.88 9.05 7.10
CA ALA A 255 -13.37 7.68 6.90
C ALA A 255 -14.27 7.19 8.06
N TYR A 256 -14.44 8.00 9.11
CA TYR A 256 -15.22 7.63 10.30
C TYR A 256 -16.65 8.18 10.23
N SER A 257 -17.64 7.31 10.35
CA SER A 257 -19.06 7.69 10.43
C SER A 257 -19.53 7.72 11.88
N SER A 258 -19.77 8.92 12.43
CA SER A 258 -20.23 9.13 13.80
C SER A 258 -21.63 8.53 14.03
N PRO A 259 -21.81 7.59 14.98
CA PRO A 259 -23.11 7.09 15.39
C PRO A 259 -23.63 7.93 16.56
N ILE A 260 -24.32 9.02 16.26
CA ILE A 260 -24.98 9.85 17.28
C ILE A 260 -26.34 9.24 17.60
N HIS A 261 -26.51 8.69 18.81
CA HIS A 261 -27.84 8.41 19.36
C HIS A 261 -28.19 9.50 20.39
N PRO A 262 -29.22 10.34 20.15
CA PRO A 262 -29.44 11.57 20.92
C PRO A 262 -29.92 11.35 22.37
N SER A 263 -30.25 10.11 22.75
CA SER A 263 -31.00 9.82 24.00
C SER A 263 -30.14 9.45 25.22
N THR A 264 -28.81 9.57 25.15
CA THR A 264 -27.89 9.22 26.27
C THR A 264 -26.72 10.22 26.42
N LEU A 265 -27.00 11.52 26.26
CA LEU A 265 -26.05 12.59 26.55
C LEU A 265 -26.10 12.95 28.04
N ASP A 266 -25.12 12.48 28.81
CA ASP A 266 -24.90 12.89 30.21
C ASP A 266 -23.89 14.06 30.27
N MET A 267 -23.03 14.21 29.25
CA MET A 267 -22.11 15.35 29.07
C MET A 267 -22.04 15.80 27.61
N VAL A 268 -22.80 16.85 27.28
CA VAL A 268 -23.05 17.32 25.90
C VAL A 268 -21.78 17.55 25.08
N PHE A 269 -20.82 18.34 25.58
CA PHE A 269 -19.60 18.70 24.84
C PHE A 269 -18.60 17.55 24.82
N SER A 270 -18.38 16.88 25.96
CA SER A 270 -17.55 15.67 26.05
C SER A 270 -17.98 14.59 25.05
N ASP A 271 -19.28 14.29 25.02
CA ASP A 271 -19.80 13.19 24.21
C ASP A 271 -19.91 13.58 22.73
N LEU A 272 -20.20 14.85 22.43
CA LEU A 272 -20.11 15.39 21.08
C LEU A 272 -18.68 15.28 20.53
N VAL A 273 -17.65 15.72 21.28
CA VAL A 273 -16.25 15.59 20.86
C VAL A 273 -15.87 14.12 20.67
N LYS A 274 -16.17 13.26 21.65
CA LYS A 274 -15.93 11.80 21.56
C LYS A 274 -16.67 11.12 20.42
N SER A 275 -17.75 11.71 19.90
CA SER A 275 -18.49 11.19 18.75
C SER A 275 -17.84 11.51 17.40
N GLN A 276 -17.02 12.57 17.32
CA GLN A 276 -16.36 13.00 16.07
C GLN A 276 -14.92 12.48 15.92
N LEU A 277 -14.33 11.96 17.00
CA LEU A 277 -13.00 11.37 17.00
C LEU A 277 -13.03 9.93 16.47
N ASP A 278 -12.09 9.58 15.59
CA ASP A 278 -11.86 8.19 15.20
C ASP A 278 -11.31 7.36 16.39
N PRO A 279 -11.32 6.00 16.32
CA PRO A 279 -10.96 5.16 17.46
C PRO A 279 -9.54 5.34 18.01
N LEU A 280 -8.57 5.76 17.19
CA LEU A 280 -7.21 6.05 17.66
C LEU A 280 -7.17 7.40 18.37
N LEU A 281 -7.69 8.45 17.72
CA LEU A 281 -7.69 9.81 18.26
C LEU A 281 -8.57 9.94 19.52
N LYS A 282 -9.65 9.15 19.61
CA LYS A 282 -10.48 9.01 20.82
C LYS A 282 -9.69 8.42 21.99
N SER A 283 -8.79 7.45 21.74
CA SER A 283 -7.96 6.85 22.79
C SER A 283 -6.89 7.82 23.31
N GLU A 284 -6.30 8.66 22.44
CA GLU A 284 -5.40 9.74 22.88
C GLU A 284 -6.16 10.81 23.68
N TYR A 285 -7.37 11.18 23.23
CA TYR A 285 -8.23 12.13 23.94
C TYR A 285 -8.63 11.63 25.33
N GLU A 286 -8.96 10.33 25.47
CA GLU A 286 -9.29 9.77 26.80
C GLU A 286 -8.08 9.73 27.73
N ALA A 287 -6.87 9.45 27.22
CA ALA A 287 -5.64 9.55 28.02
C ALA A 287 -5.36 11.01 28.47
N PHE A 288 -5.51 11.98 27.55
CA PHE A 288 -5.37 13.40 27.85
C PHE A 288 -6.41 13.89 28.87
N VAL A 289 -7.65 13.41 28.79
CA VAL A 289 -8.71 13.73 29.77
C VAL A 289 -8.35 13.21 31.16
N VAL A 290 -7.82 11.99 31.28
CA VAL A 290 -7.36 11.45 32.58
C VAL A 290 -6.22 12.28 33.18
N GLU A 291 -5.27 12.73 32.36
CA GLU A 291 -4.20 13.63 32.79
C GLU A 291 -4.74 15.01 33.22
N LEU A 292 -5.73 15.56 32.50
CA LEU A 292 -6.41 16.80 32.86
C LEU A 292 -7.14 16.67 34.20
N GLU A 293 -7.89 15.59 34.39
CA GLU A 293 -8.65 15.32 35.62
C GLU A 293 -7.72 15.16 36.84
N ALA A 294 -6.52 14.58 36.66
CA ALA A 294 -5.49 14.51 37.70
C ALA A 294 -4.94 15.88 38.12
N ASN A 295 -5.02 16.89 37.25
CA ASN A 295 -4.59 18.27 37.50
C ASN A 295 -5.72 19.19 37.99
N VAL A 296 -6.95 18.70 38.18
CA VAL A 296 -8.08 19.50 38.68
C VAL A 296 -7.90 19.85 40.16
N LYS A 297 -8.24 21.09 40.53
CA LYS A 297 -8.17 21.58 41.91
C LYS A 297 -9.02 20.72 42.86
N ARG A 298 -8.34 20.11 43.82
CA ARG A 298 -8.90 19.26 44.89
C ARG A 298 -10.14 19.90 45.52
N GLY A 299 -11.29 19.22 45.40
CA GLY A 299 -12.61 19.70 45.87
C GLY A 299 -13.59 20.13 44.76
N THR A 300 -13.17 20.12 43.48
CA THR A 300 -14.08 20.27 42.32
C THR A 300 -14.36 18.90 41.71
N ASP A 301 -15.59 18.63 41.26
CA ASP A 301 -15.87 17.45 40.42
C ASP A 301 -15.09 17.54 39.10
N PRO A 302 -14.21 16.57 38.77
CA PRO A 302 -13.44 16.60 37.53
C PRO A 302 -14.32 16.60 36.28
N ARG A 303 -15.50 15.96 36.31
CA ARG A 303 -16.42 15.90 35.16
C ARG A 303 -17.01 17.28 34.85
N PHE A 304 -17.54 17.95 35.87
CA PHE A 304 -18.01 19.33 35.75
C PHE A 304 -16.91 20.31 35.33
N ALA A 305 -15.68 20.15 35.86
CA ALA A 305 -14.54 20.97 35.46
C ALA A 305 -14.19 20.81 33.97
N ARG A 306 -14.16 19.57 33.47
CA ARG A 306 -13.93 19.23 32.06
C ARG A 306 -14.95 19.88 31.13
N GLU A 307 -16.24 19.72 31.44
CA GLU A 307 -17.32 20.27 30.62
C GLU A 307 -17.28 21.80 30.56
N LYS A 308 -17.01 22.44 31.71
CA LYS A 308 -16.89 23.90 31.80
C LYS A 308 -15.66 24.44 31.07
N MET A 309 -14.55 23.70 31.05
CA MET A 309 -13.38 24.01 30.25
C MET A 309 -13.70 23.94 28.74
N MET A 310 -14.35 22.87 28.29
CA MET A 310 -14.75 22.70 26.89
C MET A 310 -15.76 23.76 26.43
N MET A 311 -16.74 24.10 27.27
CA MET A 311 -17.68 25.19 27.00
C MET A 311 -16.98 26.56 26.89
N THR A 312 -15.92 26.78 27.66
CA THR A 312 -15.12 28.02 27.58
C THR A 312 -14.28 28.07 26.30
N LEU A 313 -13.70 26.93 25.88
CA LEU A 313 -12.94 26.81 24.62
C LEU A 313 -13.84 26.95 23.39
N TYR A 314 -15.07 26.47 23.42
CA TYR A 314 -16.02 26.59 22.30
C TYR A 314 -16.55 28.02 22.09
N LYS A 315 -16.54 28.85 23.15
CA LYS A 315 -17.07 30.22 23.12
C LYS A 315 -16.08 31.25 22.54
N HIS A 316 -14.82 30.85 22.31
CA HIS A 316 -13.71 31.73 21.93
C HIS A 316 -13.18 31.43 20.53
#